data_AF-A0A2U3E2Y8-F1
#
_entry.id   AF-A0A2U3E2Y8-F1
#
_cell.length_a   1.000
_cell.length_b   1.000
_cell.length_c   1.000
_cell.angle_alpha   90.00
_cell.angle_beta   90.00
_cell.angle_gamma   90.00
#
_symmetry.space_group_name_H-M   'P 1'
#
loop_
_entity.id
_entity.type
_entity.pdbx_description
1 polymer ?
#
loop_
_entity_poly.entity_id
_entity_poly.type
_entity_poly.pdbx_seq_one_letter_code
_entity_poly.pdbx_strand_id
1 'polypeptide(L)'
;MLFSMAAYLKKTQLEVTSNCFLGTLAWVAASVGASAEPPIALRTAEYHQAILYDTNTHDNSRAAPRVDVELSGTDLEMLHTTVINKLGEQMSETRSVDGRAMFRPPPANRLRLPLPNDSNTWNIATQWCGRVPYPCVRIIIAPLPVYAWRGIRFCVPTKSGRARIRDVIPKLYLGKWSPGRLNSITDVPGVLVHTQSIEPDQDVHTGVTTILPRKNWHEYSSFAGVFRFNGCGEMTGSHWLNETGLLASPIIITATSSVGEGYRGVTEYCYRYHRNEQGDMDLFMFPLVAETFDGYLSDPAAFAVTPEHVIQGIKSATADRVPEGNTGGGTGMICHRWKGGTGSSSRIVKGFDVDGNVLDYTVGVLVQANYGSHDTLRIGGVPVGKILQDEGSVPSAAERPTDEGKEPRKDGSIIIIVATDAPLIPIQLQRLATRATVGLGKVGGYGSNTSGDIFLAFSTGNKVPSQELSMSSGPGLNPYQPLARAVQMTDNDTINGLFEAAADATEEAIYNAMAMAESMTGFKDRHVEALDLAKVKEIVERRL
;
A
#
# COMPACT_ATOMS: atom_id res chain seq x y z
N MET A 1 -30.68 -41.72 41.90
CA MET A 1 -31.33 -42.44 40.77
C MET A 1 -30.40 -42.32 39.57
N LEU A 2 -30.16 -43.32 38.73
CA LEU A 2 -30.02 -44.79 38.90
C LEU A 2 -29.77 -45.37 37.48
N PHE A 3 -28.63 -46.04 37.24
CA PHE A 3 -28.23 -46.70 35.98
C PHE A 3 -28.08 -45.76 34.74
N SER A 4 -27.11 -45.88 33.83
CA SER A 4 -26.17 -46.94 33.39
C SER A 4 -26.74 -48.05 32.49
N MET A 5 -26.36 -48.03 31.22
CA MET A 5 -26.05 -49.23 30.43
C MET A 5 -25.16 -48.85 29.22
N ALA A 6 -24.42 -49.83 28.68
CA ALA A 6 -23.45 -49.63 27.61
C ALA A 6 -23.64 -50.64 26.45
N ALA A 7 -23.18 -50.22 25.27
CA ALA A 7 -22.71 -51.00 24.11
C ALA A 7 -23.32 -52.39 23.79
N TYR A 8 -23.84 -52.57 22.57
CA TYR A 8 -23.58 -53.80 21.80
C TYR A 8 -23.73 -53.66 20.27
N LEU A 9 -22.70 -54.16 19.55
CA LEU A 9 -22.63 -54.55 18.12
C LEU A 9 -22.90 -53.49 17.01
N LYS A 10 -22.64 -53.77 15.71
CA LYS A 10 -21.40 -54.23 14.99
C LYS A 10 -21.74 -54.49 13.50
N LYS A 11 -21.01 -53.85 12.58
CA LYS A 11 -20.98 -54.08 11.11
C LYS A 11 -22.33 -54.16 10.35
N THR A 12 -22.58 -53.13 9.55
CA THR A 12 -23.04 -53.30 8.15
C THR A 12 -22.37 -52.22 7.30
N GLN A 13 -21.79 -52.61 6.15
CA GLN A 13 -21.55 -51.68 5.05
C GLN A 13 -22.80 -51.65 4.18
N LEU A 14 -23.14 -50.47 3.67
CA LEU A 14 -23.96 -50.32 2.46
C LEU A 14 -23.79 -48.89 1.95
N GLU A 15 -23.09 -48.73 0.84
CA GLU A 15 -23.18 -47.51 0.04
C GLU A 15 -24.53 -47.53 -0.69
N VAL A 16 -25.33 -46.47 -0.52
CA VAL A 16 -26.46 -46.18 -1.41
C VAL A 16 -26.46 -44.68 -1.67
N THR A 17 -26.13 -44.31 -2.90
CA THR A 17 -26.32 -42.95 -3.42
C THR A 17 -27.76 -42.77 -3.91
N SER A 18 -28.44 -41.70 -3.49
CA SER A 18 -29.42 -40.94 -4.31
C SER A 18 -30.00 -39.75 -3.55
N ASN A 19 -30.36 -38.70 -4.30
CA ASN A 19 -31.16 -37.58 -3.84
C ASN A 19 -32.62 -37.99 -3.58
N CYS A 20 -33.38 -37.20 -2.80
CA CYS A 20 -34.58 -36.50 -3.34
C CYS A 20 -35.35 -35.63 -2.33
N PHE A 21 -35.77 -34.44 -2.81
CA PHE A 21 -37.03 -33.73 -2.51
C PHE A 21 -37.31 -33.20 -1.08
N LEU A 22 -38.19 -32.19 -0.87
CA LEU A 22 -39.00 -31.32 -1.77
C LEU A 22 -39.16 -29.94 -1.12
N GLY A 23 -39.00 -28.82 -1.83
CA GLY A 23 -40.13 -27.98 -2.30
C GLY A 23 -40.21 -26.63 -1.55
N THR A 24 -40.93 -25.59 -1.99
CA THR A 24 -41.66 -25.32 -3.27
C THR A 24 -41.82 -23.79 -3.38
N LEU A 25 -41.49 -23.10 -4.49
CA LEU A 25 -42.31 -22.64 -5.65
C LEU A 25 -41.38 -21.65 -6.43
N ALA A 26 -41.24 -21.59 -7.76
CA ALA A 26 -42.21 -21.39 -8.86
C ALA A 26 -42.95 -20.03 -8.80
N TRP A 27 -43.13 -19.22 -9.86
CA TRP A 27 -42.95 -19.40 -11.32
C TRP A 27 -42.72 -17.99 -11.97
N VAL A 28 -42.16 -17.80 -13.18
CA VAL A 28 -42.85 -17.71 -14.50
C VAL A 28 -41.80 -17.40 -15.61
N ALA A 29 -41.91 -18.01 -16.81
CA ALA A 29 -41.33 -17.63 -18.15
C ALA A 29 -39.80 -17.37 -18.30
N ALA A 30 -39.00 -17.94 -19.22
CA ALA A 30 -39.17 -18.76 -20.44
C ALA A 30 -40.02 -18.13 -21.57
N SER A 31 -39.61 -17.98 -22.83
CA SER A 31 -38.59 -18.68 -23.67
C SER A 31 -37.89 -17.65 -24.59
N VAL A 32 -36.78 -17.86 -25.33
CA VAL A 32 -36.38 -18.80 -26.42
C VAL A 32 -34.83 -18.64 -26.58
N GLY A 33 -33.97 -19.53 -27.09
CA GLY A 33 -34.11 -20.87 -27.68
C GLY A 33 -33.23 -21.02 -28.95
N ALA A 34 -32.45 -22.11 -29.04
CA ALA A 34 -31.65 -22.57 -30.20
C ALA A 34 -30.34 -21.82 -30.61
N SER A 35 -29.20 -22.39 -30.18
CA SER A 35 -28.04 -22.87 -30.99
C SER A 35 -27.36 -22.06 -32.12
N ALA A 36 -26.04 -22.33 -32.22
CA ALA A 36 -25.13 -22.24 -33.39
C ALA A 36 -24.10 -21.08 -33.38
N GLU A 37 -22.91 -21.40 -33.89
CA GLU A 37 -21.69 -20.56 -33.94
C GLU A 37 -21.31 -20.22 -35.41
N PRO A 38 -20.25 -19.45 -35.71
CA PRO A 38 -20.36 -18.27 -36.57
C PRO A 38 -19.88 -18.46 -38.02
N PRO A 39 -19.99 -17.42 -38.86
CA PRO A 39 -18.76 -16.97 -39.53
C PRO A 39 -18.61 -15.44 -39.77
N ILE A 40 -17.35 -14.99 -39.61
CA ILE A 40 -16.56 -14.10 -40.50
C ILE A 40 -17.13 -12.72 -40.94
N ALA A 41 -16.30 -11.71 -40.66
CA ALA A 41 -16.42 -10.27 -40.94
C ALA A 41 -16.72 -9.81 -42.39
N LEU A 42 -17.29 -8.58 -42.51
CA LEU A 42 -17.00 -7.65 -43.62
C LEU A 42 -17.32 -6.15 -43.29
N ARG A 43 -16.27 -5.32 -43.36
CA ARG A 43 -16.17 -3.92 -43.86
C ARG A 43 -17.29 -2.84 -43.67
N THR A 44 -16.88 -1.79 -42.93
CA THR A 44 -16.86 -0.33 -43.28
C THR A 44 -18.12 0.50 -43.59
N ALA A 45 -17.94 1.82 -43.40
CA ALA A 45 -18.82 2.95 -43.75
C ALA A 45 -20.02 3.16 -42.80
N GLU A 46 -20.44 4.36 -42.42
CA GLU A 46 -19.97 5.76 -42.47
C GLU A 46 -21.15 6.56 -41.87
N TYR A 47 -20.94 7.64 -41.10
CA TYR A 47 -22.01 8.63 -40.90
C TYR A 47 -21.42 10.02 -40.71
N HIS A 48 -21.77 10.92 -41.63
CA HIS A 48 -21.42 12.34 -41.62
C HIS A 48 -22.71 13.16 -41.57
N GLN A 49 -22.79 14.14 -40.69
CA GLN A 49 -23.38 15.48 -40.88
C GLN A 49 -23.15 16.28 -39.58
N ALA A 50 -22.49 17.45 -39.57
CA ALA A 50 -22.74 18.73 -40.26
C ALA A 50 -23.58 19.68 -39.36
N ILE A 51 -22.94 20.66 -38.71
CA ILE A 51 -22.72 22.06 -39.18
C ILE A 51 -23.93 22.96 -38.92
N LEU A 52 -23.72 24.10 -38.24
CA LEU A 52 -24.28 25.41 -38.63
C LEU A 52 -23.59 26.62 -37.94
N TYR A 53 -22.75 27.35 -38.69
CA TYR A 53 -22.67 28.84 -38.83
C TYR A 53 -22.40 29.73 -37.57
N ASP A 54 -21.83 30.95 -37.62
CA ASP A 54 -21.03 31.76 -38.60
C ASP A 54 -20.54 33.04 -37.85
N THR A 55 -19.39 33.69 -38.12
CA THR A 55 -19.19 34.73 -39.16
C THR A 55 -17.74 35.24 -39.24
N ASN A 56 -17.20 35.31 -40.47
CA ASN A 56 -16.37 36.37 -41.12
C ASN A 56 -15.30 37.18 -40.34
N THR A 57 -14.12 37.57 -40.86
CA THR A 57 -13.33 37.40 -42.12
C THR A 57 -11.86 37.81 -41.79
N HIS A 58 -10.79 37.85 -42.62
CA HIS A 58 -10.44 37.76 -44.06
C HIS A 58 -9.15 36.89 -44.21
N ASP A 59 -8.70 36.30 -45.33
CA ASP A 59 -8.58 36.63 -46.77
C ASP A 59 -7.28 37.41 -47.15
N ASN A 60 -6.38 37.00 -48.07
CA ASN A 60 -6.09 35.67 -48.68
C ASN A 60 -4.80 35.66 -49.54
N SER A 61 -4.49 34.49 -50.13
CA SER A 61 -3.71 34.26 -51.37
C SER A 61 -2.16 34.41 -51.30
N ARG A 62 -1.30 33.72 -52.09
CA ARG A 62 -1.38 32.60 -53.09
C ARG A 62 0.08 32.14 -53.37
N ALA A 63 0.46 30.98 -53.94
CA ALA A 63 -0.25 29.79 -54.47
C ALA A 63 0.69 28.54 -54.40
N ALA A 64 0.45 27.51 -55.22
CA ALA A 64 1.24 26.26 -55.37
C ALA A 64 1.41 25.92 -56.89
N PRO A 65 1.94 24.77 -57.37
CA PRO A 65 2.56 23.61 -56.68
C PRO A 65 3.88 23.09 -57.34
N ARG A 66 4.55 22.10 -56.71
CA ARG A 66 5.32 21.03 -57.39
C ARG A 66 5.62 19.82 -56.48
N VAL A 67 6.19 18.77 -57.05
CA VAL A 67 6.30 17.39 -56.51
C VAL A 67 7.73 16.86 -56.70
N ASP A 68 8.03 15.74 -56.03
CA ASP A 68 9.16 14.81 -56.20
C ASP A 68 10.42 14.94 -55.32
N VAL A 69 10.52 13.96 -54.39
CA VAL A 69 11.61 12.98 -54.14
C VAL A 69 13.06 13.45 -53.86
N GLU A 70 13.64 12.71 -52.89
CA GLU A 70 15.02 12.63 -52.39
C GLU A 70 16.16 12.77 -53.43
N LEU A 71 17.30 13.34 -53.01
CA LEU A 71 18.48 12.52 -52.66
C LEU A 71 19.61 13.33 -51.96
N SER A 72 20.61 12.60 -51.47
CA SER A 72 21.74 13.07 -50.64
C SER A 72 22.86 13.82 -51.38
N GLY A 73 23.57 14.75 -50.73
CA GLY A 73 24.82 15.31 -51.24
C GLY A 73 25.55 16.34 -50.35
N THR A 74 26.51 15.86 -49.54
CA THR A 74 27.78 16.48 -49.08
C THR A 74 27.97 18.00 -48.89
N ASP A 75 28.66 18.31 -47.78
CA ASP A 75 29.22 19.57 -47.26
C ASP A 75 30.06 20.48 -48.21
N LEU A 76 30.36 21.68 -47.67
CA LEU A 76 31.34 22.71 -48.11
C LEU A 76 30.86 23.61 -49.30
N GLU A 77 31.03 24.94 -49.32
CA GLU A 77 32.09 25.80 -48.75
C GLU A 77 31.65 27.21 -48.22
N MET A 78 32.51 27.78 -47.36
CA MET A 78 32.93 29.20 -47.19
C MET A 78 31.93 30.41 -47.18
N LEU A 79 31.68 30.92 -45.97
CA LEU A 79 32.13 32.21 -45.41
C LEU A 79 32.35 33.47 -46.30
N HIS A 80 31.89 34.63 -45.76
CA HIS A 80 32.41 36.02 -45.94
C HIS A 80 32.15 36.72 -47.31
N THR A 81 31.90 38.05 -47.45
CA THR A 81 32.13 39.25 -46.60
C THR A 81 31.05 40.36 -46.83
N THR A 82 30.56 40.96 -45.73
CA THR A 82 30.17 42.39 -45.39
C THR A 82 30.01 43.47 -46.51
N VAL A 83 29.23 44.57 -46.41
CA VAL A 83 29.37 45.73 -45.46
C VAL A 83 28.30 46.87 -45.66
N ILE A 84 28.02 47.70 -44.60
CA ILE A 84 27.39 49.08 -44.61
C ILE A 84 25.88 49.20 -44.99
N ASN A 85 25.01 50.06 -44.40
CA ASN A 85 24.99 51.07 -43.30
C ASN A 85 23.51 51.23 -42.79
N LYS A 86 23.08 51.93 -41.70
CA LYS A 86 23.65 53.01 -40.85
C LYS A 86 22.89 53.11 -39.49
N LEU A 87 23.58 53.50 -38.40
CA LEU A 87 23.19 54.23 -37.15
C LEU A 87 21.73 54.20 -36.60
N GLY A 88 21.46 54.15 -35.28
CA GLY A 88 22.33 53.97 -34.10
C GLY A 88 21.78 54.54 -32.77
N GLU A 89 22.08 53.85 -31.65
CA GLU A 89 22.44 54.39 -30.29
C GLU A 89 21.43 55.25 -29.45
N GLN A 90 21.46 55.32 -28.11
CA GLN A 90 22.27 54.68 -27.04
C GLN A 90 21.58 54.80 -25.65
N MET A 91 21.89 53.90 -24.69
CA MET A 91 22.53 54.22 -23.38
C MET A 91 22.38 53.13 -22.30
N SER A 92 23.35 53.05 -21.39
CA SER A 92 23.42 52.11 -20.26
C SER A 92 24.31 52.63 -19.13
N GLU A 93 23.87 52.45 -17.87
CA GLU A 93 24.61 52.49 -16.59
C GLU A 93 25.48 53.70 -16.18
N THR A 94 25.37 54.09 -14.90
CA THR A 94 26.49 54.61 -14.06
C THR A 94 26.13 54.54 -12.56
N ARG A 95 27.12 54.60 -11.66
CA ARG A 95 26.94 54.43 -10.19
C ARG A 95 27.44 55.63 -9.37
N SER A 96 26.71 55.97 -8.29
CA SER A 96 27.17 56.66 -7.05
C SER A 96 27.73 58.10 -7.21
N VAL A 97 27.68 59.05 -6.24
CA VAL A 97 27.81 59.02 -4.75
C VAL A 97 27.06 60.23 -4.11
N ASP A 98 26.69 60.12 -2.83
CA ASP A 98 26.31 61.16 -1.83
C ASP A 98 25.09 62.10 -2.02
N GLY A 99 24.45 62.42 -0.87
CA GLY A 99 23.41 63.45 -0.73
C GLY A 99 22.54 63.30 0.54
N ARG A 100 22.81 64.06 1.60
CA ARG A 100 22.00 64.03 2.86
C ARG A 100 20.80 64.98 2.80
N ALA A 101 19.61 64.51 3.18
CA ALA A 101 18.54 65.34 3.73
C ALA A 101 17.62 64.53 4.67
N MET A 102 17.01 65.20 5.64
CA MET A 102 16.05 64.60 6.59
C MET A 102 14.60 64.86 6.14
N PHE A 103 13.65 63.98 6.46
CA PHE A 103 12.40 64.36 7.16
C PHE A 103 11.59 63.16 7.68
N ARG A 104 11.01 63.35 8.88
CA ARG A 104 10.07 62.51 9.67
C ARG A 104 9.58 63.40 10.84
N PRO A 105 8.56 63.05 11.65
CA PRO A 105 7.45 62.10 11.49
C PRO A 105 6.12 62.94 11.56
N PRO A 106 5.05 62.73 12.39
CA PRO A 106 4.51 61.55 13.08
C PRO A 106 3.00 61.23 12.73
N PRO A 107 1.91 61.36 13.56
CA PRO A 107 0.98 60.21 13.67
C PRO A 107 -0.55 60.43 13.87
N ALA A 108 -1.31 59.33 13.78
CA ALA A 108 -2.56 59.03 14.50
C ALA A 108 -2.63 57.49 14.67
N ASN A 109 -2.88 56.81 15.81
CA ASN A 109 -3.34 57.17 17.17
C ASN A 109 -4.76 57.77 17.21
N ARG A 110 -5.81 57.20 17.83
CA ARG A 110 -6.01 55.94 18.63
C ARG A 110 -7.38 55.30 18.17
N LEU A 111 -8.11 54.36 18.81
CA LEU A 111 -8.37 53.99 20.23
C LEU A 111 -9.10 52.62 20.30
N ARG A 112 -9.13 51.98 21.48
CA ARG A 112 -10.00 50.80 21.81
C ARG A 112 -11.30 51.26 22.49
N LEU A 113 -12.32 50.39 22.56
CA LEU A 113 -13.03 49.88 23.78
C LEU A 113 -14.31 49.06 23.38
N PRO A 114 -14.95 48.25 24.27
CA PRO A 114 -15.63 47.00 23.88
C PRO A 114 -17.06 46.79 24.45
N LEU A 115 -17.57 45.53 24.42
CA LEU A 115 -18.70 44.94 25.19
C LEU A 115 -20.15 45.16 24.64
N PRO A 116 -21.16 44.34 25.02
CA PRO A 116 -21.16 42.88 25.25
C PRO A 116 -22.49 42.12 24.89
N ASN A 117 -22.57 40.85 25.31
CA ASN A 117 -23.75 40.03 25.68
C ASN A 117 -24.67 39.35 24.61
N ASP A 118 -24.84 38.04 24.85
CA ASP A 118 -26.08 37.24 24.92
C ASP A 118 -27.32 37.59 24.06
N SER A 119 -27.83 36.58 23.35
CA SER A 119 -29.18 36.06 23.62
C SER A 119 -29.42 34.69 22.98
N ASN A 120 -30.43 33.98 23.47
CA ASN A 120 -30.71 32.57 23.17
C ASN A 120 -32.04 32.43 22.39
N THR A 121 -32.18 31.36 21.61
CA THR A 121 -33.43 30.84 21.00
C THR A 121 -34.24 31.74 20.03
N TRP A 122 -34.77 31.12 18.96
CA TRP A 122 -36.22 30.94 18.76
C TRP A 122 -36.49 29.81 17.74
N ASN A 123 -37.45 28.93 18.03
CA ASN A 123 -38.02 28.00 17.07
C ASN A 123 -39.22 28.66 16.38
N ILE A 124 -39.39 28.42 15.07
CA ILE A 124 -40.67 28.64 14.37
C ILE A 124 -41.03 27.37 13.61
N ALA A 125 -42.20 26.83 13.89
CA ALA A 125 -42.84 25.79 13.10
C ALA A 125 -44.10 26.36 12.44
N THR A 126 -44.37 25.96 11.21
CA THR A 126 -45.63 26.27 10.50
C THR A 126 -46.20 24.99 9.89
N GLN A 127 -47.51 24.81 10.07
CA GLN A 127 -48.26 23.63 9.69
C GLN A 127 -49.56 24.07 9.00
N TRP A 128 -49.91 23.46 7.87
CA TRP A 128 -51.18 23.67 7.16
C TRP A 128 -51.75 22.32 6.70
N CYS A 129 -53.08 22.21 6.63
CA CYS A 129 -53.78 20.94 6.37
C CYS A 129 -54.81 21.05 5.23
N GLY A 130 -55.03 19.95 4.48
CA GLY A 130 -55.89 19.94 3.28
C GLY A 130 -56.50 18.57 2.92
N ARG A 131 -57.47 18.11 3.71
CA ARG A 131 -58.61 17.19 3.41
C ARG A 131 -58.48 16.01 2.39
N VAL A 132 -58.51 14.78 2.94
CA VAL A 132 -59.35 13.57 2.64
C VAL A 132 -60.18 13.44 1.32
N PRO A 133 -60.56 12.21 0.87
CA PRO A 133 -59.86 10.89 0.93
C PRO A 133 -60.07 9.96 -0.31
N TYR A 134 -59.27 8.89 -0.46
CA TYR A 134 -59.68 7.52 -0.84
C TYR A 134 -58.55 6.52 -0.49
N PRO A 135 -58.82 5.23 -0.17
CA PRO A 135 -57.84 4.36 0.47
C PRO A 135 -56.99 3.50 -0.50
N CYS A 136 -55.68 3.73 -0.50
CA CYS A 136 -54.70 2.73 -0.94
C CYS A 136 -53.89 2.25 0.27
N VAL A 137 -54.01 0.98 0.64
CA VAL A 137 -53.27 0.39 1.76
C VAL A 137 -51.80 0.22 1.36
N ARG A 138 -50.90 1.02 1.95
CA ARG A 138 -49.46 0.89 1.77
C ARG A 138 -48.84 0.50 3.12
N ILE A 139 -48.43 -0.75 3.25
CA ILE A 139 -47.80 -1.27 4.48
C ILE A 139 -46.41 -0.65 4.60
N ILE A 140 -46.21 0.22 5.60
CA ILE A 140 -44.91 0.77 5.97
C ILE A 140 -44.43 0.00 7.19
N ILE A 141 -43.38 -0.81 7.03
CA ILE A 141 -42.74 -1.51 8.14
C ILE A 141 -41.78 -0.52 8.83
N ALA A 142 -42.18 -0.03 10.01
CA ALA A 142 -41.31 0.79 10.85
C ALA A 142 -40.34 -0.13 11.63
N PRO A 143 -39.03 0.16 11.66
CA PRO A 143 -38.08 -0.62 12.45
C PRO A 143 -38.24 -0.34 13.95
N LEU A 144 -38.29 -1.40 14.76
CA LEU A 144 -38.24 -1.30 16.23
C LEU A 144 -36.82 -0.97 16.72
N PRO A 145 -36.67 -0.31 17.89
CA PRO A 145 -35.37 0.12 18.39
C PRO A 145 -34.48 -1.05 18.80
N VAL A 146 -33.28 -1.12 18.23
CA VAL A 146 -32.27 -2.11 18.58
C VAL A 146 -31.61 -1.74 19.91
N TYR A 147 -31.90 -2.50 20.96
CA TYR A 147 -31.19 -2.39 22.24
C TYR A 147 -29.72 -2.80 22.09
N ALA A 148 -28.82 -2.05 22.74
CA ALA A 148 -27.38 -2.18 22.55
C ALA A 148 -26.83 -3.52 23.07
N TRP A 149 -26.55 -4.46 22.15
CA TRP A 149 -25.72 -5.62 22.45
C TRP A 149 -24.24 -5.20 22.57
N ARG A 150 -23.65 -5.37 23.76
CA ARG A 150 -22.20 -5.31 23.92
C ARG A 150 -21.58 -6.49 23.16
N GLY A 151 -20.81 -6.19 22.12
CA GLY A 151 -20.33 -7.19 21.17
C GLY A 151 -19.40 -8.24 21.79
N ILE A 152 -19.93 -9.43 22.04
CA ILE A 152 -19.12 -10.65 22.20
C ILE A 152 -18.48 -10.93 20.84
N ARG A 153 -17.14 -10.95 20.78
CA ARG A 153 -16.41 -11.34 19.56
C ARG A 153 -16.57 -12.84 19.34
N PHE A 154 -17.51 -13.24 18.49
CA PHE A 154 -17.52 -14.58 17.91
C PHE A 154 -16.38 -14.68 16.89
N CYS A 155 -15.25 -15.25 17.32
CA CYS A 155 -14.19 -15.66 16.41
C CYS A 155 -14.71 -16.82 15.57
N VAL A 156 -15.09 -16.55 14.31
CA VAL A 156 -15.38 -17.61 13.34
C VAL A 156 -14.04 -18.30 13.02
N PRO A 157 -13.89 -19.61 13.27
CA PRO A 157 -12.67 -20.31 12.90
C PRO A 157 -12.47 -20.26 11.38
N THR A 158 -11.27 -19.93 10.93
CA THR A 158 -10.84 -20.21 9.56
C THR A 158 -10.90 -21.72 9.34
N LYS A 159 -11.17 -22.17 8.09
CA LYS A 159 -11.24 -23.61 7.78
C LYS A 159 -9.93 -24.35 8.05
N SER A 160 -8.81 -23.63 8.08
CA SER A 160 -7.44 -24.10 8.35
C SER A 160 -7.00 -23.96 9.81
N GLY A 161 -7.84 -23.42 10.70
CA GLY A 161 -7.49 -23.22 12.12
C GLY A 161 -6.44 -22.14 12.39
N ARG A 162 -6.03 -21.36 11.37
CA ARG A 162 -5.11 -20.22 11.53
C ARG A 162 -5.80 -19.02 12.16
N ALA A 163 -5.11 -18.33 13.06
CA ALA A 163 -5.60 -17.13 13.73
C ALA A 163 -4.45 -16.17 14.07
N ARG A 164 -4.74 -14.88 14.19
CA ARG A 164 -3.76 -13.83 14.48
C ARG A 164 -3.22 -13.97 15.90
N ILE A 165 -2.00 -13.51 16.16
CA ILE A 165 -1.28 -13.86 17.40
C ILE A 165 -2.01 -13.46 18.69
N ARG A 166 -2.75 -12.33 18.67
CA ARG A 166 -3.58 -11.87 19.80
C ARG A 166 -4.83 -12.72 20.06
N ASP A 167 -5.36 -13.37 19.02
CA ASP A 167 -6.51 -14.26 19.14
C ASP A 167 -6.05 -15.66 19.60
N VAL A 168 -4.84 -16.08 19.20
CA VAL A 168 -4.17 -17.30 19.69
C VAL A 168 -3.76 -17.15 21.17
N ILE A 169 -3.08 -16.05 21.52
CA ILE A 169 -2.51 -15.78 22.85
C ILE A 169 -3.03 -14.44 23.40
N PRO A 170 -4.26 -14.37 23.95
CA PRO A 170 -4.86 -13.11 24.41
C PRO A 170 -4.14 -12.42 25.57
N LYS A 171 -3.24 -13.14 26.27
CA LYS A 171 -2.38 -12.60 27.34
C LYS A 171 -1.08 -11.96 26.84
N LEU A 172 -0.73 -12.11 25.56
CA LEU A 172 0.57 -11.70 25.04
C LEU A 172 0.71 -10.17 25.05
N TYR A 173 1.67 -9.65 25.83
CA TYR A 173 1.96 -8.23 25.87
C TYR A 173 2.72 -7.80 24.61
N LEU A 174 2.05 -7.04 23.75
CA LEU A 174 2.56 -6.53 22.47
C LEU A 174 2.55 -5.00 22.47
N GLY A 175 3.17 -4.41 23.48
CA GLY A 175 3.21 -2.96 23.69
C GLY A 175 2.04 -2.40 24.49
N LYS A 176 2.19 -1.15 24.94
CA LYS A 176 1.19 -0.41 25.72
C LYS A 176 0.11 0.27 24.85
N TRP A 177 0.42 0.49 23.58
CA TRP A 177 -0.47 1.14 22.62
C TRP A 177 -1.50 0.13 22.09
N SER A 178 -2.77 0.51 22.05
CA SER A 178 -3.84 -0.32 21.49
C SER A 178 -3.72 -0.41 19.97
N PRO A 179 -4.05 -1.55 19.32
CA PRO A 179 -4.15 -1.61 17.87
C PRO A 179 -5.38 -0.83 17.35
N GLY A 180 -5.34 -0.49 16.06
CA GLY A 180 -6.48 0.07 15.33
C GLY A 180 -7.63 -0.94 15.15
N ARG A 181 -8.69 -0.52 14.46
CA ARG A 181 -9.92 -1.30 14.28
C ARG A 181 -9.65 -2.58 13.46
N LEU A 182 -8.87 -2.46 12.39
CA LEU A 182 -8.45 -3.57 11.55
C LEU A 182 -7.25 -4.28 12.15
N ASN A 183 -6.45 -3.60 12.98
CA ASN A 183 -5.11 -4.01 13.40
C ASN A 183 -4.26 -4.31 12.15
N SER A 184 -4.14 -3.34 11.24
CA SER A 184 -3.48 -3.48 9.95
C SER A 184 -3.02 -2.13 9.40
N ILE A 185 -2.12 -2.09 8.42
CA ILE A 185 -1.58 -0.85 7.84
C ILE A 185 -2.69 0.06 7.26
N THR A 186 -3.80 -0.52 6.82
CA THR A 186 -5.01 0.17 6.32
C THR A 186 -5.86 0.82 7.41
N ASP A 187 -5.51 0.69 8.70
CA ASP A 187 -6.03 1.60 9.74
C ASP A 187 -5.54 3.04 9.54
N VAL A 188 -4.38 3.25 8.87
CA VAL A 188 -3.85 4.59 8.60
C VAL A 188 -4.71 5.27 7.52
N PRO A 189 -5.38 6.40 7.81
CA PRO A 189 -6.30 7.05 6.89
C PRO A 189 -5.70 7.32 5.50
N GLY A 190 -6.36 6.78 4.48
CA GLY A 190 -6.02 6.95 3.07
C GLY A 190 -5.15 5.83 2.48
N VAL A 191 -4.49 5.01 3.30
CA VAL A 191 -3.67 3.89 2.81
C VAL A 191 -4.56 2.77 2.26
N LEU A 192 -4.22 2.27 1.08
CA LEU A 192 -4.94 1.17 0.42
C LEU A 192 -3.97 0.01 0.12
N VAL A 193 -4.42 -1.23 0.17
CA VAL A 193 -3.60 -2.42 -0.11
C VAL A 193 -4.34 -3.44 -0.99
N HIS A 194 -3.59 -4.12 -1.85
CA HIS A 194 -4.00 -5.34 -2.55
C HIS A 194 -2.94 -6.43 -2.38
N THR A 195 -3.36 -7.70 -2.34
CA THR A 195 -2.49 -8.87 -2.31
C THR A 195 -2.98 -9.89 -3.34
N GLN A 196 -2.16 -10.20 -4.34
CA GLN A 196 -2.46 -11.15 -5.41
C GLN A 196 -1.45 -12.30 -5.40
N SER A 197 -1.89 -13.49 -5.00
CA SER A 197 -1.12 -14.74 -5.18
C SER A 197 -1.15 -15.16 -6.65
N ILE A 198 -0.06 -15.77 -7.11
CA ILE A 198 0.12 -16.24 -8.49
C ILE A 198 0.63 -17.68 -8.43
N GLU A 199 -0.30 -18.61 -8.66
CA GLU A 199 -0.14 -20.05 -8.50
C GLU A 199 -0.74 -20.77 -9.73
N PRO A 200 -0.07 -20.69 -10.91
CA PRO A 200 -0.56 -21.30 -12.16
C PRO A 200 -0.41 -22.83 -12.20
N ASP A 201 0.47 -23.38 -11.37
CA ASP A 201 0.82 -24.80 -11.29
C ASP A 201 1.31 -25.14 -9.86
N GLN A 202 1.91 -26.32 -9.68
CA GLN A 202 2.40 -26.87 -8.41
C GLN A 202 3.84 -26.47 -8.04
N ASP A 203 4.56 -25.81 -8.94
CA ASP A 203 5.97 -25.45 -8.78
C ASP A 203 6.14 -23.92 -8.66
N VAL A 204 5.13 -23.12 -9.02
CA VAL A 204 5.11 -21.66 -8.90
C VAL A 204 4.18 -21.20 -7.76
N HIS A 205 4.76 -20.57 -6.74
CA HIS A 205 4.04 -20.04 -5.58
C HIS A 205 4.52 -18.62 -5.24
N THR A 206 4.15 -17.64 -6.07
CA THR A 206 4.66 -16.27 -5.97
C THR A 206 3.51 -15.26 -5.90
N GLY A 207 3.78 -13.96 -6.07
CA GLY A 207 2.73 -12.94 -6.10
C GLY A 207 3.18 -11.50 -6.01
N VAL A 208 2.20 -10.60 -5.87
CA VAL A 208 2.39 -9.16 -5.75
C VAL A 208 1.57 -8.61 -4.59
N THR A 209 2.21 -7.82 -3.73
CA THR A 209 1.56 -6.97 -2.73
C THR A 209 1.71 -5.51 -3.15
N THR A 210 0.59 -4.84 -3.41
CA THR A 210 0.55 -3.43 -3.82
C THR A 210 0.00 -2.57 -2.70
N ILE A 211 0.74 -1.55 -2.27
CA ILE A 211 0.31 -0.56 -1.27
C ILE A 211 0.24 0.81 -1.96
N LEU A 212 -0.89 1.49 -1.84
CA LEU A 212 -1.03 2.89 -2.25
C LEU A 212 -0.91 3.78 -1.01
N PRO A 213 0.06 4.70 -0.93
CA PRO A 213 0.17 5.65 0.19
C PRO A 213 -1.06 6.55 0.33
N ARG A 214 -1.78 6.76 -0.77
CA ARG A 214 -3.10 7.41 -0.87
C ARG A 214 -3.71 7.08 -2.24
N LYS A 215 -5.03 7.22 -2.39
CA LYS A 215 -5.72 6.96 -3.67
C LYS A 215 -5.18 7.81 -4.83
N ASN A 216 -4.93 9.09 -4.60
CA ASN A 216 -4.42 10.05 -5.58
C ASN A 216 -2.91 10.31 -5.40
N TRP A 217 -2.12 9.23 -5.32
CA TRP A 217 -0.66 9.27 -5.14
C TRP A 217 0.07 9.93 -6.32
N HIS A 218 -0.53 9.98 -7.51
CA HIS A 218 -0.01 10.67 -8.69
C HIS A 218 -0.18 12.19 -8.57
N GLU A 219 -1.28 12.68 -7.98
CA GLU A 219 -1.50 14.11 -7.70
C GLU A 219 -0.66 14.61 -6.50
N TYR A 220 -0.49 13.78 -5.47
CA TYR A 220 0.20 14.15 -4.23
C TYR A 220 1.16 13.07 -3.73
N SER A 221 2.44 13.39 -3.73
CA SER A 221 3.48 12.70 -2.98
C SER A 221 3.18 12.64 -1.47
N SER A 222 3.65 11.57 -0.85
CA SER A 222 3.80 11.45 0.61
C SER A 222 5.23 11.79 1.01
N PHE A 223 5.46 12.34 2.21
CA PHE A 223 6.82 12.28 2.77
C PHE A 223 7.17 10.84 3.13
N ALA A 224 8.44 10.47 2.96
CA ALA A 224 8.96 9.14 3.26
C ALA A 224 10.44 9.17 3.69
N GLY A 225 10.92 8.05 4.23
CA GLY A 225 12.33 7.80 4.51
C GLY A 225 12.64 6.31 4.52
N VAL A 226 13.77 5.91 3.94
CA VAL A 226 14.24 4.51 3.89
C VAL A 226 15.34 4.28 4.92
N PHE A 227 15.33 3.11 5.55
CA PHE A 227 16.39 2.61 6.42
C PHE A 227 16.77 1.18 6.02
N ARG A 228 18.04 0.97 5.66
CA ARG A 228 18.61 -0.33 5.27
C ARG A 228 19.41 -0.91 6.44
N PHE A 229 18.85 -1.89 7.14
CA PHE A 229 19.53 -2.58 8.22
C PHE A 229 20.59 -3.56 7.68
N ASN A 230 20.22 -4.38 6.69
CA ASN A 230 21.14 -5.14 5.84
C ASN A 230 20.72 -5.00 4.37
N GLY A 231 21.70 -4.94 3.46
CA GLY A 231 21.54 -4.62 2.05
C GLY A 231 21.58 -5.81 1.10
N CYS A 232 21.37 -7.05 1.55
CA CYS A 232 21.36 -8.22 0.67
C CYS A 232 19.99 -8.42 -0.04
N GLY A 233 19.46 -7.35 -0.64
CA GLY A 233 18.17 -7.31 -1.34
C GLY A 233 17.94 -5.96 -2.03
N GLU A 234 16.82 -5.83 -2.74
CA GLU A 234 16.52 -4.65 -3.59
C GLU A 234 15.34 -3.79 -3.08
N MET A 235 15.42 -2.48 -3.30
CA MET A 235 14.32 -1.51 -3.17
C MET A 235 14.52 -0.35 -4.15
N THR A 236 13.86 -0.42 -5.31
CA THR A 236 13.98 0.58 -6.39
C THR A 236 13.44 1.95 -5.98
N GLY A 237 13.84 3.03 -6.68
CA GLY A 237 13.41 4.40 -6.38
C GLY A 237 13.97 5.00 -5.06
N SER A 238 14.57 4.18 -4.20
CA SER A 238 15.13 4.57 -2.90
C SER A 238 16.18 5.68 -2.99
N HIS A 239 16.92 5.82 -4.10
CA HIS A 239 17.86 6.94 -4.32
C HIS A 239 17.16 8.30 -4.31
N TRP A 240 16.13 8.50 -5.14
CA TRP A 240 15.41 9.77 -5.22
C TRP A 240 14.57 10.04 -3.97
N LEU A 241 14.06 8.99 -3.33
CA LEU A 241 13.38 9.07 -2.04
C LEU A 241 14.34 9.53 -0.93
N ASN A 242 15.59 9.06 -0.90
CA ASN A 242 16.58 9.54 0.07
C ASN A 242 17.06 10.96 -0.20
N GLU A 243 17.12 11.40 -1.46
CA GLU A 243 17.50 12.77 -1.85
C GLU A 243 16.40 13.80 -1.51
N THR A 244 15.15 13.50 -1.84
CA THR A 244 14.02 14.45 -1.73
C THR A 244 13.11 14.22 -0.53
N GLY A 245 13.13 13.01 0.03
CA GLY A 245 12.15 12.57 1.02
C GLY A 245 10.75 12.33 0.48
N LEU A 246 10.55 12.24 -0.85
CA LEU A 246 9.24 12.11 -1.48
C LEU A 246 8.98 10.68 -1.98
N LEU A 247 7.80 10.17 -1.66
CA LEU A 247 7.21 8.95 -2.23
C LEU A 247 6.06 9.33 -3.16
N ALA A 248 6.33 9.26 -4.46
CA ALA A 248 5.42 9.60 -5.57
C ALA A 248 4.93 8.34 -6.34
N SER A 249 4.85 7.19 -5.66
CA SER A 249 4.65 5.88 -6.28
C SER A 249 3.78 4.98 -5.39
N PRO A 250 3.04 4.00 -5.98
CA PRO A 250 2.72 2.75 -5.30
C PRO A 250 3.99 2.09 -4.74
N ILE A 251 3.86 1.41 -3.62
CA ILE A 251 4.88 0.49 -3.10
C ILE A 251 4.50 -0.91 -3.57
N ILE A 252 5.38 -1.56 -4.33
CA ILE A 252 5.19 -2.94 -4.77
C ILE A 252 6.14 -3.84 -3.97
N ILE A 253 5.65 -4.96 -3.46
CA ILE A 253 6.46 -6.00 -2.83
C ILE A 253 6.20 -7.35 -3.52
N THR A 254 7.25 -8.02 -3.96
CA THR A 254 7.16 -9.23 -4.79
C THR A 254 8.40 -10.13 -4.61
N ALA A 255 8.65 -11.06 -5.53
CA ALA A 255 9.82 -11.94 -5.57
C ALA A 255 11.05 -11.26 -6.19
N THR A 256 12.25 -11.72 -5.84
CA THR A 256 13.52 -11.19 -6.38
C THR A 256 13.59 -11.22 -7.91
N SER A 257 13.05 -12.26 -8.56
CA SER A 257 13.00 -12.39 -10.02
C SER A 257 12.02 -11.41 -10.69
N SER A 258 11.15 -10.78 -9.91
CA SER A 258 9.97 -10.05 -10.38
C SER A 258 10.04 -8.54 -10.13
N VAL A 259 11.15 -8.03 -9.57
CA VAL A 259 11.37 -6.59 -9.35
C VAL A 259 11.22 -5.77 -10.64
N GLY A 260 11.78 -6.26 -11.75
CA GLY A 260 11.67 -5.61 -13.06
C GLY A 260 10.21 -5.53 -13.56
N GLU A 261 9.40 -6.53 -13.27
CA GLU A 261 7.98 -6.57 -13.65
C GLU A 261 7.12 -5.70 -12.74
N GLY A 262 7.47 -5.60 -11.45
CA GLY A 262 6.97 -4.56 -10.55
C GLY A 262 7.21 -3.15 -11.10
N TYR A 263 8.44 -2.88 -11.56
CA TYR A 263 8.84 -1.57 -12.07
C TYR A 263 8.14 -1.24 -13.38
N ARG A 264 8.10 -2.21 -14.30
CA ARG A 264 7.37 -2.12 -15.57
C ARG A 264 5.88 -1.91 -15.35
N GLY A 265 5.25 -2.66 -14.46
CA GLY A 265 3.81 -2.55 -14.16
C GLY A 265 3.37 -1.20 -13.62
N VAL A 266 4.14 -0.58 -12.70
CA VAL A 266 3.86 0.79 -12.24
C VAL A 266 4.08 1.81 -13.36
N THR A 267 5.15 1.66 -14.13
CA THR A 267 5.46 2.54 -15.28
C THR A 267 4.35 2.49 -16.33
N GLU A 268 3.95 1.29 -16.76
CA GLU A 268 2.87 1.06 -17.72
C GLU A 268 1.51 1.50 -17.18
N TYR A 269 1.23 1.39 -15.88
CA TYR A 269 0.03 1.98 -15.29
C TYR A 269 -0.03 3.49 -15.55
N CYS A 270 1.08 4.20 -15.36
CA CYS A 270 1.16 5.64 -15.60
C CYS A 270 0.95 5.96 -17.09
N TYR A 271 1.69 5.32 -17.99
CA TYR A 271 1.52 5.55 -19.44
C TYR A 271 0.11 5.17 -19.96
N ARG A 272 -0.60 4.25 -19.29
CA ARG A 272 -1.98 3.89 -19.64
C ARG A 272 -3.03 4.86 -19.08
N TYR A 273 -2.80 5.53 -17.94
CA TYR A 273 -3.85 6.26 -17.19
C TYR A 273 -3.53 7.68 -16.71
N HIS A 274 -2.27 8.13 -16.79
CA HIS A 274 -1.80 9.43 -16.26
C HIS A 274 -0.96 10.22 -17.28
N ARG A 275 -1.33 10.16 -18.55
CA ARG A 275 -0.81 11.05 -19.60
C ARG A 275 -1.68 12.30 -19.73
N ASN A 276 -1.10 13.38 -20.23
CA ASN A 276 -1.83 14.61 -20.56
C ASN A 276 -2.64 14.48 -21.87
N GLU A 277 -3.36 15.54 -22.25
CA GLU A 277 -4.21 15.57 -23.46
C GLU A 277 -3.40 15.42 -24.76
N GLN A 278 -2.12 15.80 -24.74
CA GLN A 278 -1.17 15.72 -25.86
C GLN A 278 -0.59 14.30 -26.01
N GLY A 279 -0.69 13.47 -24.97
CA GLY A 279 -0.19 12.10 -24.94
C GLY A 279 1.23 11.95 -24.37
N ASP A 280 1.73 12.98 -23.66
CA ASP A 280 3.01 12.98 -22.95
C ASP A 280 2.87 12.58 -21.47
N MET A 281 4.00 12.43 -20.77
CA MET A 281 4.08 12.04 -19.36
C MET A 281 4.67 13.15 -18.49
N ASP A 282 3.81 13.95 -17.86
CA ASP A 282 4.23 15.02 -16.93
C ASP A 282 4.54 14.51 -15.50
N LEU A 283 4.12 13.28 -15.17
CA LEU A 283 4.42 12.64 -13.89
C LEU A 283 5.81 12.00 -13.90
N PHE A 284 6.81 12.71 -13.39
CA PHE A 284 8.13 12.13 -13.13
C PHE A 284 8.12 11.33 -11.83
N MET A 285 8.41 10.04 -11.93
CA MET A 285 8.50 9.15 -10.77
C MET A 285 9.49 8.01 -11.01
N PHE A 286 10.11 7.55 -9.93
CA PHE A 286 10.78 6.25 -9.90
C PHE A 286 9.88 5.27 -9.14
N PRO A 287 9.32 4.24 -9.82
CA PRO A 287 8.60 3.15 -9.15
C PRO A 287 9.37 2.58 -7.96
N LEU A 288 8.68 2.41 -6.84
CA LEU A 288 9.25 1.80 -5.63
C LEU A 288 8.81 0.35 -5.51
N VAL A 289 9.75 -0.56 -5.77
CA VAL A 289 9.56 -2.00 -5.82
C VAL A 289 10.61 -2.65 -4.93
N ALA A 290 10.18 -3.48 -4.00
CA ALA A 290 11.03 -4.20 -3.06
C ALA A 290 10.75 -5.71 -3.12
N GLU A 291 11.67 -6.52 -2.61
CA GLU A 291 11.59 -7.98 -2.77
C GLU A 291 12.03 -8.80 -1.55
N THR A 292 11.60 -10.06 -1.55
CA THR A 292 12.29 -11.14 -0.84
C THR A 292 12.34 -12.39 -1.74
N PHE A 293 13.24 -13.33 -1.46
CA PHE A 293 13.47 -14.51 -2.31
C PHE A 293 12.58 -15.73 -1.94
N ASP A 294 11.60 -16.07 -2.79
CA ASP A 294 10.71 -17.24 -2.67
C ASP A 294 11.24 -18.54 -3.32
N GLY A 295 12.40 -18.50 -3.99
CA GLY A 295 12.95 -19.57 -4.85
C GLY A 295 13.28 -20.92 -4.19
N TYR A 296 12.84 -21.14 -2.95
CA TYR A 296 12.72 -22.46 -2.35
C TYR A 296 11.33 -23.09 -2.62
N LEU A 297 10.24 -22.34 -2.52
CA LEU A 297 8.85 -22.81 -2.72
C LEU A 297 8.27 -22.46 -4.11
N SER A 298 8.82 -21.45 -4.79
CA SER A 298 8.46 -21.11 -6.18
C SER A 298 9.62 -21.37 -7.12
N ASP A 299 9.35 -21.69 -8.40
CA ASP A 299 10.37 -21.60 -9.45
C ASP A 299 10.58 -20.13 -9.84
N PRO A 300 11.74 -19.51 -9.58
CA PRO A 300 12.01 -18.15 -10.01
C PRO A 300 12.20 -18.03 -11.53
N ALA A 301 12.47 -19.14 -12.25
CA ALA A 301 12.67 -19.16 -13.70
C ALA A 301 11.36 -19.12 -14.51
N ALA A 302 10.21 -19.30 -13.86
CA ALA A 302 8.90 -19.21 -14.51
C ALA A 302 8.47 -17.77 -14.83
N PHE A 303 9.05 -16.75 -14.18
CA PHE A 303 8.72 -15.32 -14.34
C PHE A 303 7.20 -15.02 -14.37
N ALA A 304 6.43 -15.66 -13.48
CA ALA A 304 4.96 -15.63 -13.51
C ALA A 304 4.32 -14.29 -13.09
N VAL A 305 5.09 -13.36 -12.52
CA VAL A 305 4.62 -11.98 -12.25
C VAL A 305 4.65 -11.18 -13.55
N THR A 306 3.61 -10.40 -13.82
CA THR A 306 3.45 -9.62 -15.05
C THR A 306 3.10 -8.16 -14.72
N PRO A 307 3.28 -7.21 -15.66
CA PRO A 307 2.84 -5.82 -15.50
C PRO A 307 1.33 -5.73 -15.22
N GLU A 308 0.54 -6.59 -15.87
CA GLU A 308 -0.90 -6.72 -15.68
C GLU A 308 -1.30 -7.02 -14.24
N HIS A 309 -0.57 -7.90 -13.53
CA HIS A 309 -0.83 -8.19 -12.11
C HIS A 309 -0.59 -6.94 -11.22
N VAL A 310 0.45 -6.16 -11.52
CA VAL A 310 0.75 -4.91 -10.82
C VAL A 310 -0.32 -3.84 -11.11
N ILE A 311 -0.71 -3.69 -12.38
CA ILE A 311 -1.78 -2.80 -12.86
C ILE A 311 -3.13 -3.17 -12.21
N GLN A 312 -3.42 -4.46 -12.06
CA GLN A 312 -4.58 -4.98 -11.34
C GLN A 312 -4.50 -4.60 -9.86
N GLY A 313 -3.37 -4.88 -9.19
CA GLY A 313 -3.16 -4.52 -7.79
C GLY A 313 -3.35 -3.03 -7.49
N ILE A 314 -2.91 -2.13 -8.38
CA ILE A 314 -3.12 -0.68 -8.23
C ILE A 314 -4.62 -0.31 -8.32
N LYS A 315 -5.40 -1.01 -9.18
CA LYS A 315 -6.85 -0.79 -9.33
C LYS A 315 -7.68 -1.44 -8.23
N SER A 316 -7.18 -2.53 -7.65
CA SER A 316 -7.90 -3.40 -6.71
C SER A 316 -7.50 -3.19 -5.24
N ALA A 317 -6.70 -2.17 -4.94
CA ALA A 317 -6.30 -1.82 -3.57
C ALA A 317 -7.46 -1.17 -2.79
N THR A 318 -7.76 -1.68 -1.59
CA THR A 318 -8.83 -1.17 -0.71
C THR A 318 -8.32 -0.82 0.68
N ALA A 319 -9.17 -0.17 1.49
CA ALA A 319 -8.91 0.13 2.90
C ALA A 319 -9.36 -1.01 3.84
N ASP A 320 -9.61 -2.22 3.33
CA ASP A 320 -10.00 -3.37 4.15
C ASP A 320 -8.80 -3.92 4.93
N ARG A 321 -9.05 -4.88 5.84
CA ARG A 321 -7.95 -5.60 6.50
C ARG A 321 -7.13 -6.35 5.45
N VAL A 322 -5.82 -6.09 5.43
CA VAL A 322 -4.87 -6.81 4.57
C VAL A 322 -4.93 -8.32 4.84
N PRO A 323 -5.06 -9.17 3.80
CA PRO A 323 -4.88 -10.62 3.93
C PRO A 323 -3.46 -10.97 4.40
N GLU A 324 -3.33 -12.00 5.23
CA GLU A 324 -2.06 -12.37 5.88
C GLU A 324 -1.74 -13.86 5.66
N GLY A 325 -0.47 -14.23 5.80
CA GLY A 325 0.06 -15.55 5.49
C GLY A 325 0.47 -15.69 4.03
N ASN A 326 0.01 -16.76 3.37
CA ASN A 326 0.41 -17.17 2.02
C ASN A 326 -0.29 -16.32 0.94
N THR A 327 0.03 -15.03 0.87
CA THR A 327 -0.67 -14.11 -0.04
C THR A 327 0.19 -12.96 -0.56
N GLY A 328 -0.11 -12.49 -1.77
CA GLY A 328 0.64 -11.42 -2.43
C GLY A 328 2.09 -11.81 -2.67
N GLY A 329 3.02 -10.86 -2.51
CA GLY A 329 4.45 -11.18 -2.53
C GLY A 329 4.89 -12.12 -1.39
N GLY A 330 4.04 -12.35 -0.38
CA GLY A 330 4.27 -13.30 0.70
C GLY A 330 4.04 -14.79 0.35
N THR A 331 3.44 -15.11 -0.81
CA THR A 331 2.93 -16.47 -1.11
C THR A 331 3.96 -17.58 -0.87
N GLY A 332 5.14 -17.53 -1.47
CA GLY A 332 6.20 -18.55 -1.33
C GLY A 332 7.18 -18.34 -0.17
N MET A 333 6.92 -17.40 0.74
CA MET A 333 7.91 -16.96 1.73
C MET A 333 7.95 -17.82 3.02
N ILE A 334 9.12 -17.84 3.67
CA ILE A 334 9.52 -18.75 4.76
C ILE A 334 10.15 -17.91 5.90
N CYS A 335 9.58 -17.92 7.10
CA CYS A 335 10.09 -17.14 8.24
C CYS A 335 10.45 -18.06 9.43
N HIS A 336 11.62 -17.86 10.03
CA HIS A 336 12.23 -18.75 11.03
C HIS A 336 12.22 -20.24 10.61
N ARG A 337 12.33 -20.51 9.30
CA ARG A 337 12.21 -21.83 8.64
C ARG A 337 10.83 -22.52 8.75
N TRP A 338 9.83 -21.93 9.40
CA TRP A 338 8.41 -22.23 9.17
C TRP A 338 7.87 -21.42 8.00
N LYS A 339 6.64 -21.68 7.56
CA LYS A 339 5.99 -20.84 6.55
C LYS A 339 5.83 -19.40 7.05
N GLY A 340 6.27 -18.45 6.23
CA GLY A 340 6.12 -17.01 6.44
C GLY A 340 5.19 -16.41 5.39
N GLY A 341 5.35 -15.11 5.11
CA GLY A 341 4.53 -14.41 4.12
C GLY A 341 4.19 -12.98 4.49
N THR A 342 3.04 -12.49 4.04
CA THR A 342 2.57 -11.14 4.34
C THR A 342 1.94 -11.10 5.73
N GLY A 343 2.26 -10.08 6.51
CA GLY A 343 1.66 -9.86 7.83
C GLY A 343 1.51 -8.38 8.13
N SER A 344 0.60 -8.02 9.02
CA SER A 344 0.26 -6.63 9.28
C SER A 344 -0.11 -6.39 10.74
N SER A 345 -0.01 -5.14 11.19
CA SER A 345 -0.50 -4.67 12.49
C SER A 345 -0.67 -3.16 12.46
N SER A 346 -1.29 -2.59 13.50
CA SER A 346 -1.30 -1.14 13.73
C SER A 346 -1.28 -0.82 15.22
N ARG A 347 -1.06 0.46 15.55
CA ARG A 347 -1.12 1.04 16.89
C ARG A 347 -1.72 2.43 16.83
N ILE A 348 -2.52 2.79 17.83
CA ILE A 348 -3.05 4.13 18.04
C ILE A 348 -2.25 4.82 19.15
N VAL A 349 -1.70 5.98 18.83
CA VAL A 349 -0.86 6.82 19.68
C VAL A 349 -1.57 8.14 19.92
N LYS A 350 -1.81 8.48 21.18
CA LYS A 350 -2.49 9.73 21.53
C LYS A 350 -1.55 10.93 21.34
N GLY A 351 -2.04 11.97 20.69
CA GLY A 351 -1.29 13.20 20.44
C GLY A 351 -2.18 14.44 20.39
N PHE A 352 -1.68 15.48 19.73
CA PHE A 352 -2.36 16.74 19.52
C PHE A 352 -2.07 17.25 18.10
N ASP A 353 -3.02 17.98 17.52
CA ASP A 353 -2.82 18.69 16.25
C ASP A 353 -2.05 20.02 16.43
N VAL A 354 -1.87 20.76 15.33
CA VAL A 354 -1.13 22.04 15.30
C VAL A 354 -1.79 23.16 16.13
N ASP A 355 -3.10 23.06 16.36
CA ASP A 355 -3.90 24.03 17.14
C ASP A 355 -4.03 23.60 18.62
N GLY A 356 -3.49 22.43 18.98
CA GLY A 356 -3.49 21.88 20.33
C GLY A 356 -4.73 21.06 20.70
N ASN A 357 -5.57 20.69 19.73
CA ASN A 357 -6.70 19.78 19.97
C ASN A 357 -6.20 18.34 20.12
N VAL A 358 -6.85 17.53 20.96
CA VAL A 358 -6.51 16.11 21.11
C VAL A 358 -6.79 15.36 19.81
N LEU A 359 -5.78 14.69 19.28
CA LEU A 359 -5.85 13.90 18.05
C LEU A 359 -5.13 12.56 18.25
N ASP A 360 -5.82 11.46 17.99
CA ASP A 360 -5.22 10.12 17.98
C ASP A 360 -4.57 9.89 16.60
N TYR A 361 -3.28 9.54 16.60
CA TYR A 361 -2.50 9.17 15.41
C TYR A 361 -2.36 7.66 15.28
N THR A 362 -2.34 7.16 14.05
CA THR A 362 -2.15 5.75 13.71
C THR A 362 -0.72 5.50 13.24
N VAL A 363 -0.10 4.42 13.72
CA VAL A 363 1.08 3.81 13.10
C VAL A 363 0.69 2.43 12.60
N GLY A 364 0.69 2.23 11.29
CA GLY A 364 0.42 0.96 10.62
C GLY A 364 1.69 0.31 10.11
N VAL A 365 1.74 -1.03 10.09
CA VAL A 365 2.87 -1.79 9.55
C VAL A 365 2.38 -2.94 8.67
N LEU A 366 3.10 -3.18 7.57
CA LEU A 366 3.01 -4.37 6.72
C LEU A 366 4.42 -4.94 6.54
N VAL A 367 4.56 -6.25 6.67
CA VAL A 367 5.81 -6.99 6.43
C VAL A 367 5.64 -8.03 5.33
N GLN A 368 6.71 -8.28 4.58
CA GLN A 368 6.91 -9.52 3.81
C GLN A 368 8.02 -10.31 4.50
N ALA A 369 7.62 -11.19 5.42
CA ALA A 369 8.53 -11.89 6.33
C ALA A 369 9.02 -13.19 5.69
N ASN A 370 10.30 -13.20 5.29
CA ASN A 370 10.97 -14.32 4.64
C ASN A 370 12.35 -14.61 5.26
N TYR A 371 12.56 -14.35 6.56
CA TYR A 371 13.89 -14.34 7.21
C TYR A 371 13.97 -15.29 8.43
N GLY A 372 15.19 -15.63 8.84
CA GLY A 372 15.51 -16.18 10.17
C GLY A 372 15.63 -17.72 10.25
N SER A 373 16.21 -18.20 11.35
CA SER A 373 16.36 -19.63 11.67
C SER A 373 15.33 -20.09 12.73
N HIS A 374 15.10 -21.40 12.83
CA HIS A 374 14.19 -21.98 13.83
C HIS A 374 14.53 -21.52 15.26
N ASP A 375 15.81 -21.62 15.64
CA ASP A 375 16.29 -21.44 17.01
C ASP A 375 16.21 -19.99 17.51
N THR A 376 16.24 -19.00 16.61
CA THR A 376 16.15 -17.58 17.01
C THR A 376 14.73 -17.09 17.27
N LEU A 377 13.69 -17.84 16.87
CA LEU A 377 12.29 -17.40 17.01
C LEU A 377 11.93 -17.10 18.48
N ARG A 378 11.53 -15.86 18.73
CA ARG A 378 11.04 -15.36 20.01
C ARG A 378 9.62 -14.83 19.90
N ILE A 379 8.76 -15.20 20.85
CA ILE A 379 7.38 -14.69 20.94
C ILE A 379 7.17 -14.09 22.33
N GLY A 380 6.97 -12.77 22.41
CA GLY A 380 6.93 -12.05 23.69
C GLY A 380 8.23 -12.19 24.50
N GLY A 381 9.37 -12.28 23.81
CA GLY A 381 10.70 -12.54 24.41
C GLY A 381 10.99 -14.01 24.73
N VAL A 382 9.97 -14.87 24.90
CA VAL A 382 10.13 -16.32 25.13
C VAL A 382 10.84 -16.95 23.93
N PRO A 383 11.95 -17.72 24.12
CA PRO A 383 12.71 -18.34 23.03
C PRO A 383 12.01 -19.61 22.51
N VAL A 384 10.81 -19.43 21.96
CA VAL A 384 9.93 -20.49 21.44
C VAL A 384 10.66 -21.41 20.46
N GLY A 385 11.43 -20.83 19.55
CA GLY A 385 12.21 -21.55 18.56
C GLY A 385 13.20 -22.56 19.16
N LYS A 386 13.96 -22.11 20.15
CA LYS A 386 14.91 -22.96 20.88
C LYS A 386 14.18 -24.04 21.69
N ILE A 387 13.06 -23.72 22.33
CA ILE A 387 12.26 -24.69 23.10
C ILE A 387 11.68 -25.78 22.18
N LEU A 388 11.18 -25.43 20.99
CA LEU A 388 10.68 -26.40 20.01
C LEU A 388 11.79 -27.35 19.51
N GLN A 389 13.02 -26.85 19.37
CA GLN A 389 14.19 -27.67 19.02
C GLN A 389 14.61 -28.59 20.18
N ASP A 390 14.66 -28.08 21.41
CA ASP A 390 15.04 -28.86 22.61
C ASP A 390 13.98 -29.93 22.98
N GLU A 391 12.72 -29.70 22.58
CA GLU A 391 11.63 -30.69 22.64
C GLU A 391 11.53 -31.57 21.37
N GLY A 392 12.58 -31.62 20.53
CA GLY A 392 12.67 -32.50 19.36
C GLY A 392 11.60 -32.29 18.29
N SER A 393 10.94 -31.13 18.28
CA SER A 393 9.80 -30.82 17.41
C SER A 393 10.20 -30.10 16.12
N VAL A 394 11.46 -29.65 16.03
CA VAL A 394 12.14 -29.26 14.79
C VAL A 394 13.59 -29.76 14.83
N PRO A 395 14.23 -30.07 13.69
CA PRO A 395 15.59 -30.61 13.68
C PRO A 395 16.61 -29.68 14.37
N SER A 396 17.55 -30.27 15.10
CA SER A 396 18.71 -29.52 15.59
C SER A 396 19.63 -29.10 14.43
N ALA A 397 20.48 -28.11 14.67
CA ALA A 397 21.49 -27.70 13.69
C ALA A 397 22.51 -28.81 13.38
N ALA A 398 22.67 -29.81 14.25
CA ALA A 398 23.60 -30.93 14.08
C ALA A 398 22.97 -32.14 13.33
N GLU A 399 21.64 -32.22 13.27
CA GLU A 399 20.90 -33.28 12.57
C GLU A 399 20.57 -32.93 11.11
N ARG A 400 20.95 -31.74 10.64
CA ARG A 400 20.81 -31.38 9.22
C ARG A 400 21.77 -32.25 8.39
N PRO A 401 21.29 -32.98 7.36
CA PRO A 401 22.13 -33.89 6.58
C PRO A 401 23.37 -33.18 6.03
N THR A 402 24.55 -33.74 6.32
CA THR A 402 25.84 -33.09 6.05
C THR A 402 26.35 -33.30 4.63
N ASP A 403 25.70 -34.14 3.82
CA ASP A 403 26.17 -34.45 2.46
C ASP A 403 25.04 -34.59 1.42
N GLU A 404 25.42 -34.34 0.17
CA GLU A 404 24.65 -34.35 -1.11
C GLU A 404 23.33 -33.52 -1.18
N GLY A 405 22.49 -33.51 -0.14
CA GLY A 405 21.14 -32.92 -0.13
C GLY A 405 21.03 -31.50 0.45
N LYS A 406 21.95 -30.58 0.11
CA LYS A 406 22.03 -29.22 0.69
C LYS A 406 20.66 -28.51 0.82
N GLU A 407 20.32 -28.03 2.02
CA GLU A 407 19.48 -26.83 2.13
C GLU A 407 20.23 -25.67 1.43
N PRO A 408 19.74 -25.09 0.31
CA PRO A 408 20.43 -23.98 -0.36
C PRO A 408 20.15 -22.64 0.34
N ARG A 409 19.47 -22.67 1.50
CA ARG A 409 18.80 -21.53 2.08
C ARG A 409 19.80 -20.57 2.73
N LYS A 410 19.96 -19.41 2.10
CA LYS A 410 20.35 -18.15 2.77
C LYS A 410 19.47 -17.90 4.00
N ASP A 411 19.86 -16.96 4.88
CA ASP A 411 19.06 -16.63 6.06
C ASP A 411 17.74 -15.92 5.75
N GLY A 412 17.44 -15.68 4.47
CA GLY A 412 16.17 -15.12 4.01
C GLY A 412 16.20 -13.60 3.98
N SER A 413 15.08 -12.90 3.84
CA SER A 413 15.01 -11.42 3.77
C SER A 413 13.72 -10.89 4.41
N ILE A 414 13.64 -9.58 4.71
CA ILE A 414 12.39 -8.95 5.15
C ILE A 414 12.26 -7.48 4.71
N ILE A 415 11.19 -7.21 3.97
CA ILE A 415 10.72 -5.84 3.69
C ILE A 415 9.71 -5.42 4.75
N ILE A 416 9.87 -4.22 5.31
CA ILE A 416 8.97 -3.65 6.32
C ILE A 416 8.52 -2.26 5.88
N ILE A 417 7.22 -2.10 5.69
CA ILE A 417 6.59 -0.84 5.31
C ILE A 417 5.82 -0.30 6.52
N VAL A 418 6.20 0.89 6.98
CA VAL A 418 5.55 1.63 8.07
C VAL A 418 4.76 2.81 7.47
N ALA A 419 3.52 2.97 7.87
CA ALA A 419 2.68 4.11 7.50
C ALA A 419 2.23 4.86 8.76
N THR A 420 2.04 6.18 8.67
CA THR A 420 1.40 6.97 9.74
C THR A 420 0.66 8.17 9.19
N ASP A 421 -0.38 8.61 9.91
CA ASP A 421 -1.08 9.89 9.68
C ASP A 421 -0.43 11.05 10.44
N ALA A 422 0.50 10.77 11.37
CA ALA A 422 1.28 11.79 12.05
C ALA A 422 2.08 12.63 11.03
N PRO A 423 2.09 13.98 11.15
CA PRO A 423 2.76 14.86 10.20
C PRO A 423 4.28 14.83 10.40
N LEU A 424 4.92 13.77 9.93
CA LEU A 424 6.37 13.59 9.99
C LEU A 424 7.05 14.07 8.71
N ILE A 425 8.20 14.73 8.87
CA ILE A 425 9.10 15.10 7.76
C ILE A 425 10.08 13.94 7.44
N PRO A 426 10.76 13.93 6.28
CA PRO A 426 11.54 12.78 5.81
C PRO A 426 12.57 12.21 6.81
N ILE A 427 13.33 13.07 7.50
CA ILE A 427 14.31 12.62 8.51
C ILE A 427 13.66 12.01 9.76
N GLN A 428 12.43 12.42 10.11
CA GLN A 428 11.66 11.77 11.17
C GLN A 428 11.09 10.42 10.72
N LEU A 429 10.72 10.29 9.44
CA LEU A 429 10.28 9.03 8.86
C LEU A 429 11.45 8.04 8.74
N GLN A 430 12.65 8.47 8.35
CA GLN A 430 13.83 7.61 8.42
C GLN A 430 14.10 7.12 9.86
N ARG A 431 13.99 8.00 10.87
CA ARG A 431 14.08 7.60 12.29
C ARG A 431 12.99 6.60 12.70
N LEU A 432 11.78 6.72 12.15
CA LEU A 432 10.66 5.80 12.36
C LEU A 432 10.94 4.43 11.70
N ALA A 433 11.44 4.42 10.46
CA ALA A 433 11.86 3.20 9.76
C ALA A 433 12.95 2.43 10.53
N THR A 434 13.92 3.13 11.15
CA THR A 434 14.91 2.51 12.04
C THR A 434 14.28 1.80 13.27
N ARG A 435 13.04 2.12 13.66
CA ARG A 435 12.35 1.42 14.77
C ARG A 435 11.78 0.06 14.37
N ALA A 436 11.62 -0.22 13.08
CA ALA A 436 11.30 -1.57 12.61
C ALA A 436 12.40 -2.58 13.01
N THR A 437 13.67 -2.16 13.05
CA THR A 437 14.79 -2.97 13.57
C THR A 437 14.55 -3.46 15.00
N VAL A 438 13.89 -2.65 15.84
CA VAL A 438 13.59 -3.02 17.23
C VAL A 438 12.51 -4.11 17.27
N GLY A 439 11.44 -3.97 16.48
CA GLY A 439 10.41 -5.01 16.35
C GLY A 439 10.96 -6.31 15.79
N LEU A 440 11.75 -6.23 14.71
CA LEU A 440 12.47 -7.35 14.11
C LEU A 440 13.38 -8.07 15.13
N GLY A 441 14.14 -7.31 15.91
CA GLY A 441 15.03 -7.85 16.94
C GLY A 441 14.30 -8.57 18.08
N LYS A 442 13.10 -8.11 18.48
CA LYS A 442 12.26 -8.82 19.47
C LYS A 442 11.84 -10.21 19.01
N VAL A 443 11.60 -10.39 17.72
CA VAL A 443 11.17 -11.67 17.11
C VAL A 443 12.34 -12.62 16.86
N GLY A 444 13.57 -12.10 16.77
CA GLY A 444 14.79 -12.89 16.59
C GLY A 444 15.54 -12.63 15.29
N GLY A 445 15.28 -11.51 14.60
CA GLY A 445 16.06 -11.05 13.47
C GLY A 445 17.37 -10.37 13.89
N TYR A 446 18.47 -10.74 13.24
CA TYR A 446 19.83 -10.26 13.56
C TYR A 446 20.50 -9.49 12.42
N GLY A 447 19.86 -9.35 11.24
CA GLY A 447 20.49 -8.72 10.08
C GLY A 447 21.58 -9.60 9.45
N SER A 448 21.35 -10.92 9.35
CA SER A 448 22.29 -11.89 8.80
C SER A 448 22.90 -11.47 7.46
N ASN A 449 24.15 -11.81 7.19
CA ASN A 449 24.91 -11.36 6.01
C ASN A 449 24.25 -11.63 4.64
N THR A 450 23.33 -12.61 4.57
CA THR A 450 22.60 -12.95 3.35
C THR A 450 21.15 -12.44 3.34
N SER A 451 20.85 -11.44 4.18
CA SER A 451 19.50 -10.92 4.44
C SER A 451 19.26 -9.52 3.89
N GLY A 452 18.22 -9.38 3.08
CA GLY A 452 17.71 -8.09 2.64
C GLY A 452 16.75 -7.52 3.67
N ASP A 453 17.28 -6.77 4.64
CA ASP A 453 16.51 -6.17 5.74
C ASP A 453 16.34 -4.66 5.46
N ILE A 454 15.34 -4.33 4.64
CA ILE A 454 15.14 -2.99 4.06
C ILE A 454 13.76 -2.45 4.44
N PHE A 455 13.75 -1.31 5.14
CA PHE A 455 12.53 -0.74 5.73
C PHE A 455 12.25 0.63 5.14
N LEU A 456 10.97 0.96 4.96
CA LEU A 456 10.50 2.26 4.50
C LEU A 456 9.40 2.75 5.45
N ALA A 457 9.44 4.04 5.81
CA ALA A 457 8.32 4.69 6.48
C ALA A 457 7.77 5.85 5.62
N PHE A 458 6.45 6.04 5.60
CA PHE A 458 5.81 7.20 4.95
C PHE A 458 4.70 7.84 5.80
N SER A 459 4.41 9.12 5.55
CA SER A 459 3.34 9.88 6.23
C SER A 459 2.20 10.28 5.26
N THR A 460 0.95 10.05 5.67
CA THR A 460 -0.25 10.56 4.99
C THR A 460 -0.66 11.96 5.47
N GLY A 461 -0.16 12.41 6.64
CA GLY A 461 -0.53 13.69 7.27
C GLY A 461 -0.16 14.92 6.46
N ASN A 462 0.99 14.90 5.77
CA ASN A 462 1.34 15.94 4.80
C ASN A 462 0.88 15.55 3.37
N LYS A 463 0.35 16.54 2.64
CA LYS A 463 0.07 16.44 1.20
C LYS A 463 1.00 17.37 0.41
N VAL A 464 2.07 16.80 -0.12
CA VAL A 464 2.98 17.50 -1.03
C VAL A 464 2.44 17.28 -2.45
N PRO A 465 2.02 18.31 -3.19
CA PRO A 465 1.68 18.13 -4.60
C PRO A 465 2.87 17.51 -5.34
N SER A 466 2.61 16.52 -6.19
CA SER A 466 3.65 15.91 -7.01
C SER A 466 4.37 16.96 -7.83
N GLN A 467 5.68 16.81 -8.02
CA GLN A 467 6.38 17.64 -8.98
C GLN A 467 6.01 17.18 -10.39
N GLU A 468 5.22 18.01 -11.08
CA GLU A 468 5.29 18.13 -12.52
C GLU A 468 6.71 18.57 -12.89
N LEU A 469 7.63 17.61 -12.98
CA LEU A 469 8.90 17.74 -13.71
C LEU A 469 8.63 17.62 -15.21
N SER A 470 7.56 18.28 -15.67
CA SER A 470 7.30 18.49 -17.08
C SER A 470 8.46 19.27 -17.67
N MET A 471 8.90 18.85 -18.85
CA MET A 471 9.87 19.60 -19.67
C MET A 471 9.33 20.99 -20.05
N SER A 472 8.00 21.18 -19.97
CA SER A 472 7.32 22.47 -20.03
C SER A 472 7.03 22.96 -18.61
N SER A 473 7.74 23.98 -18.11
CA SER A 473 7.55 24.46 -16.74
C SER A 473 6.10 24.91 -16.48
N GLY A 474 5.43 24.25 -15.53
CA GLY A 474 4.02 24.50 -15.20
C GLY A 474 3.74 25.96 -14.84
N PRO A 475 2.54 26.51 -15.14
CA PRO A 475 2.28 27.96 -15.09
C PRO A 475 2.65 28.62 -13.76
N GLY A 476 3.70 29.45 -13.78
CA GLY A 476 4.19 30.19 -12.61
C GLY A 476 5.26 29.49 -11.77
N LEU A 477 5.72 28.29 -12.15
CA LEU A 477 6.89 27.64 -11.54
C LEU A 477 8.17 27.97 -12.33
N ASN A 478 9.21 28.40 -11.62
CA ASN A 478 10.54 28.65 -12.20
C ASN A 478 11.59 27.84 -11.39
N PRO A 479 12.32 26.89 -12.00
CA PRO A 479 13.25 26.02 -11.27
C PRO A 479 14.44 26.78 -10.66
N TYR A 480 14.70 28.02 -11.08
CA TYR A 480 15.76 28.88 -10.55
C TYR A 480 15.25 29.90 -9.51
N GLN A 481 13.99 29.80 -9.06
CA GLN A 481 13.41 30.67 -8.04
C GLN A 481 12.77 29.84 -6.92
N PRO A 482 13.28 29.87 -5.67
CA PRO A 482 12.78 29.03 -4.60
C PRO A 482 11.39 29.47 -4.13
N LEU A 483 10.39 28.59 -4.29
CA LEU A 483 9.03 28.79 -3.78
C LEU A 483 8.87 28.10 -2.41
N ALA A 484 8.63 28.88 -1.37
CA ALA A 484 8.37 28.35 -0.03
C ALA A 484 7.03 27.58 0.02
N ARG A 485 7.00 26.46 0.77
CA ARG A 485 5.80 25.67 1.04
C ARG A 485 5.67 25.44 2.54
N ALA A 486 4.47 25.65 3.08
CA ALA A 486 4.15 25.29 4.46
C ALA A 486 3.90 23.78 4.57
N VAL A 487 4.42 23.16 5.64
CA VAL A 487 4.23 21.76 6.00
C VAL A 487 4.07 21.64 7.52
N GLN A 488 3.39 20.60 7.99
CA GLN A 488 3.34 20.29 9.42
C GLN A 488 4.50 19.36 9.80
N MET A 489 5.00 19.49 11.03
CA MET A 489 6.04 18.64 11.62
C MET A 489 5.66 18.31 13.07
N THR A 490 5.60 17.03 13.43
CA THR A 490 5.49 16.59 14.83
C THR A 490 6.73 17.01 15.62
N ASP A 491 6.56 17.44 16.86
CA ASP A 491 7.70 17.79 17.72
C ASP A 491 8.62 16.56 18.00
N ASN A 492 9.92 16.80 18.16
CA ASN A 492 10.88 15.75 18.44
C ASN A 492 10.83 15.24 19.88
N ASP A 493 10.35 16.04 20.83
CA ASP A 493 10.26 15.66 22.25
C ASP A 493 9.03 14.76 22.51
N THR A 494 8.00 14.86 21.66
CA THR A 494 6.75 14.05 21.76
C THR A 494 6.75 12.79 20.89
N ILE A 495 7.69 12.66 19.93
CA ILE A 495 7.71 11.60 18.91
C ILE A 495 7.83 10.15 19.45
N ASN A 496 8.25 9.97 20.70
CA ASN A 496 8.59 8.65 21.26
C ASN A 496 7.42 7.64 21.22
N GLY A 497 6.16 8.10 21.33
CA GLY A 497 5.00 7.20 21.20
C GLY A 497 4.91 6.53 19.82
N LEU A 498 5.26 7.25 18.75
CA LEU A 498 5.29 6.72 17.38
C LEU A 498 6.44 5.71 17.20
N PHE A 499 7.58 5.93 17.89
CA PHE A 499 8.72 5.01 17.86
C PHE A 499 8.45 3.68 18.57
N GLU A 500 7.79 3.71 19.73
CA GLU A 500 7.30 2.50 20.40
C GLU A 500 6.28 1.78 19.52
N ALA A 501 5.29 2.52 19.01
CA ALA A 501 4.22 2.01 18.17
C ALA A 501 4.72 1.31 16.89
N ALA A 502 5.73 1.87 16.21
CA ALA A 502 6.34 1.23 15.03
C ALA A 502 7.06 -0.08 15.38
N ALA A 503 7.79 -0.12 16.52
CA ALA A 503 8.47 -1.34 16.96
C ALA A 503 7.47 -2.44 17.37
N ASP A 504 6.44 -2.09 18.15
CA ASP A 504 5.42 -3.02 18.64
C ASP A 504 4.51 -3.53 17.50
N ALA A 505 4.15 -2.66 16.54
CA ALA A 505 3.43 -3.06 15.34
C ALA A 505 4.28 -3.96 14.41
N THR A 506 5.59 -3.71 14.31
CA THR A 506 6.50 -4.56 13.52
C THR A 506 6.62 -5.96 14.12
N GLU A 507 6.84 -6.06 15.43
CA GLU A 507 6.84 -7.33 16.17
C GLU A 507 5.56 -8.13 15.89
N GLU A 508 4.39 -7.50 16.05
CA GLU A 508 3.10 -8.17 15.85
C GLU A 508 2.82 -8.51 14.37
N ALA A 509 3.23 -7.67 13.42
CA ALA A 509 3.05 -7.95 11.99
C ALA A 509 3.82 -9.21 11.56
N ILE A 510 5.03 -9.42 12.07
CA ILE A 510 5.81 -10.64 11.81
C ILE A 510 5.13 -11.86 12.46
N TYR A 511 4.66 -11.75 13.71
CA TYR A 511 3.88 -12.82 14.34
C TYR A 511 2.62 -13.17 13.55
N ASN A 512 1.90 -12.19 13.00
CA ASN A 512 0.71 -12.44 12.20
C ASN A 512 1.03 -13.08 10.85
N ALA A 513 2.16 -12.74 10.20
CA ALA A 513 2.60 -13.43 8.99
C ALA A 513 2.76 -14.94 9.23
N MET A 514 3.48 -15.34 10.28
CA MET A 514 3.68 -16.76 10.64
C MET A 514 2.40 -17.43 11.17
N ALA A 515 1.57 -16.68 11.91
CA ALA A 515 0.36 -17.24 12.51
C ALA A 515 -0.79 -17.43 11.52
N MET A 516 -0.86 -16.61 10.46
CA MET A 516 -1.84 -16.74 9.39
C MET A 516 -1.35 -17.61 8.22
N ALA A 517 -0.04 -17.86 8.08
CA ALA A 517 0.52 -18.77 7.08
C ALA A 517 0.09 -20.24 7.27
N GLU A 518 -0.01 -20.97 6.16
CA GLU A 518 -0.45 -22.37 6.07
C GLU A 518 0.63 -23.26 5.44
N SER A 519 0.75 -24.53 5.84
CA SER A 519 1.78 -25.43 5.32
C SER A 519 1.70 -25.57 3.80
N MET A 520 2.85 -25.54 3.11
CA MET A 520 2.92 -25.48 1.65
C MET A 520 3.94 -26.49 1.12
N THR A 521 3.52 -27.33 0.18
CA THR A 521 4.43 -27.98 -0.77
C THR A 521 4.51 -27.12 -2.01
N GLY A 522 5.70 -26.90 -2.54
CA GLY A 522 5.93 -26.19 -3.81
C GLY A 522 7.18 -26.71 -4.51
N PHE A 523 7.82 -25.84 -5.30
CA PHE A 523 8.90 -26.13 -6.26
C PHE A 523 9.78 -27.36 -5.93
N LYS A 524 9.67 -28.41 -6.75
CA LYS A 524 10.36 -29.71 -6.61
C LYS A 524 9.95 -30.50 -5.36
N ASP A 525 8.64 -30.61 -5.15
CA ASP A 525 8.00 -31.33 -4.03
C ASP A 525 8.48 -30.90 -2.63
N ARG A 526 8.98 -29.66 -2.51
CA ARG A 526 9.58 -29.16 -1.26
C ARG A 526 8.50 -28.68 -0.30
N HIS A 527 8.43 -29.31 0.86
CA HIS A 527 7.46 -28.95 1.89
C HIS A 527 8.02 -27.94 2.92
N VAL A 528 7.15 -27.05 3.40
CA VAL A 528 7.40 -26.14 4.53
C VAL A 528 6.16 -26.08 5.42
N GLU A 529 6.33 -26.49 6.68
CA GLU A 529 5.27 -26.49 7.67
C GLU A 529 4.94 -25.08 8.19
N ALA A 530 3.66 -24.83 8.43
CA ALA A 530 3.20 -23.71 9.24
C ALA A 530 3.57 -23.88 10.72
N LEU A 531 3.67 -22.76 11.44
CA LEU A 531 3.94 -22.76 12.88
C LEU A 531 2.75 -23.36 13.65
N ASP A 532 2.99 -24.35 14.54
CA ASP A 532 1.95 -24.94 15.41
C ASP A 532 1.48 -23.93 16.46
N LEU A 533 0.28 -23.38 16.26
CA LEU A 533 -0.31 -22.37 17.14
C LEU A 533 -0.72 -22.92 18.52
N ALA A 534 -1.08 -24.20 18.62
CA ALA A 534 -1.46 -24.82 19.88
C ALA A 534 -0.23 -25.01 20.76
N LYS A 535 0.85 -25.58 20.22
CA LYS A 535 2.10 -25.77 20.94
C LYS A 535 2.80 -24.44 21.25
N VAL A 536 2.78 -23.47 20.33
CA VAL A 536 3.29 -22.12 20.59
C VAL A 536 2.52 -21.42 21.71
N LYS A 537 1.19 -21.51 21.71
CA LYS A 537 0.37 -21.00 22.82
C LYS A 537 0.76 -21.64 24.14
N GLU A 538 0.90 -22.96 24.18
CA GLU A 538 1.27 -23.68 25.40
C GLU A 538 2.66 -23.26 25.91
N ILE A 539 3.65 -23.16 25.03
CA ILE A 539 5.02 -22.74 25.38
C ILE A 539 5.04 -21.32 25.97
N VAL A 540 4.26 -20.40 25.41
CA VAL A 540 4.22 -18.99 25.80
C VAL A 540 3.34 -18.76 27.03
N GLU A 541 2.10 -19.26 27.07
CA GLU A 541 1.20 -19.06 28.23
C GLU A 541 1.70 -19.74 29.52
N ARG A 542 2.59 -20.73 29.42
CA ARG A 542 3.30 -21.32 30.58
C ARG A 542 4.45 -20.43 31.11
N ARG A 543 4.68 -19.26 30.50
CA ARG A 543 5.83 -18.35 30.74
C ARG A 543 5.43 -16.86 30.71
N LEU A 544 4.13 -16.55 30.70
CA LEU A 544 3.52 -15.21 30.87
C LEU A 544 2.86 -15.09 32.26
#